data_AF-A0A973MLP5-F1
#
_entry.id   AF-A0A973MLP5-F1
#
_cell.length_a   1.000
_cell.length_b   1.000
_cell.length_c   1.000
_cell.angle_alpha   90.00
_cell.angle_beta   90.00
_cell.angle_gamma   90.00
#
_symmetry.space_group_name_H-M   'P 1'
#
loop_
_entity.id
_entity.type
_entity.pdbx_description
1 polymer ?
#
loop_
_entity_poly.entity_id
_entity_poly.type
_entity_poly.pdbx_seq_one_letter_code
_entity_poly.pdbx_strand_id
1 'polypeptide(L)'
;MSDFHHALDAVIADITPQPWDHTTPDGTRLRVIPDGQPAGEGEAEVLLQITVDKTLAAQLGITTTDLPGLIGALTARRPWETSTVLDSLLDLTYPDDASVLLLITETVWEDRDNHAVSTSIRLPEQQRLPLASALRRAYDVARGWED
;
A
#
# COMPACT_ATOMS: atom_id res chain seq x y z
N MET A 1 23.66 -22.00 22.89
CA MET A 1 23.48 -21.65 21.46
C MET A 1 22.02 -21.42 21.05
N SER A 2 21.01 -21.84 21.83
CA SER A 2 19.58 -21.58 21.54
C SER A 2 19.15 -20.12 21.84
N ASP A 3 19.76 -19.48 22.85
CA ASP A 3 19.42 -18.09 23.25
C ASP A 3 19.78 -17.05 22.19
N PHE A 4 20.91 -17.24 21.49
CA PHE A 4 21.36 -16.28 20.48
C PHE A 4 20.44 -16.28 19.25
N HIS A 5 20.03 -17.45 18.78
CA HIS A 5 19.07 -17.53 17.66
C HIS A 5 17.71 -16.99 18.05
N HIS A 6 17.22 -17.24 19.28
CA HIS A 6 15.95 -16.68 19.73
C HIS A 6 16.00 -15.16 19.89
N ALA A 7 17.10 -14.61 20.42
CA ALA A 7 17.31 -13.18 20.50
C ALA A 7 17.49 -12.55 19.11
N LEU A 8 18.16 -13.24 18.19
CA LEU A 8 18.31 -12.81 16.80
C LEU A 8 16.97 -12.84 16.07
N ASP A 9 16.15 -13.88 16.24
CA ASP A 9 14.81 -13.99 15.65
C ASP A 9 13.84 -12.94 16.22
N ALA A 10 13.94 -12.63 17.51
CA ALA A 10 13.18 -11.56 18.15
C ALA A 10 13.61 -10.18 17.63
N VAL A 11 14.92 -9.94 17.49
CA VAL A 11 15.45 -8.73 16.88
C VAL A 11 15.00 -8.67 15.43
N ILE A 12 15.22 -9.72 14.62
CA ILE A 12 14.76 -9.80 13.23
C ILE A 12 13.26 -9.54 13.12
N ALA A 13 12.41 -10.05 14.01
CA ALA A 13 10.98 -9.75 14.03
C ALA A 13 10.66 -8.28 14.35
N ASP A 14 11.48 -7.65 15.20
CA ASP A 14 11.40 -6.23 15.56
C ASP A 14 11.95 -5.29 14.47
N ILE A 15 12.95 -5.71 13.69
CA ILE A 15 13.55 -4.92 12.58
C ILE A 15 13.00 -5.28 11.19
N THR A 16 12.33 -6.43 11.02
CA THR A 16 11.58 -6.73 9.79
C THR A 16 10.29 -5.92 9.86
N PRO A 17 10.05 -4.98 8.94
CA PRO A 17 8.87 -4.15 9.00
C PRO A 17 7.66 -5.04 8.80
N GLN A 18 6.87 -5.17 9.85
CA GLN A 18 5.62 -5.90 9.78
C GLN A 18 4.67 -5.15 8.85
N PRO A 19 3.91 -5.86 8.01
CA PRO A 19 2.82 -5.28 7.27
C PRO A 19 1.91 -4.49 8.20
N TRP A 20 1.49 -3.31 7.76
CA TRP A 20 0.48 -2.54 8.47
C TRP A 20 -0.89 -2.93 7.96
N ASP A 21 -1.82 -3.19 8.87
CA ASP A 21 -3.18 -3.61 8.55
C ASP A 21 -4.19 -2.65 9.21
N HIS A 22 -5.26 -2.34 8.48
CA HIS A 22 -6.45 -1.68 9.03
C HIS A 22 -7.71 -2.35 8.50
N THR A 23 -8.63 -2.67 9.41
CA THR A 23 -9.95 -3.21 9.06
C THR A 23 -11.03 -2.21 9.43
N THR A 24 -11.85 -1.82 8.45
CA THR A 24 -13.01 -0.95 8.62
C THR A 24 -14.18 -1.73 9.25
N PRO A 25 -15.19 -1.03 9.81
CA PRO A 25 -16.32 -1.69 10.46
C PRO A 25 -17.15 -2.62 9.56
N ASP A 26 -17.12 -2.40 8.25
CA ASP A 26 -17.77 -3.24 7.24
C ASP A 26 -16.97 -4.52 6.89
N GLY A 27 -15.79 -4.72 7.50
CA GLY A 27 -14.94 -5.88 7.26
C GLY A 27 -13.95 -5.71 6.11
N THR A 28 -13.94 -4.58 5.41
CA THR A 28 -12.92 -4.28 4.39
C THR A 28 -11.56 -4.07 5.08
N ARG A 29 -10.50 -4.69 4.57
CA ARG A 29 -9.15 -4.57 5.11
C ARG A 29 -8.19 -3.96 4.10
N LEU A 30 -7.45 -2.94 4.53
CA LEU A 30 -6.29 -2.42 3.82
C LEU A 30 -5.01 -2.95 4.47
N ARG A 31 -4.09 -3.43 3.63
CA ARG A 31 -2.76 -3.86 4.06
C ARG A 31 -1.66 -3.15 3.25
N VAL A 32 -0.62 -2.70 3.94
CA VAL A 32 0.62 -2.18 3.35
C VAL A 32 1.71 -3.23 3.55
N ILE A 33 2.26 -3.75 2.46
CA ILE A 33 3.28 -4.80 2.49
C ILE A 33 4.58 -4.22 1.90
N PRO A 34 5.69 -4.22 2.66
CA PRO A 34 7.01 -3.98 2.11
C PRO A 34 7.43 -5.23 1.32
N ASP A 35 7.11 -5.26 0.03
CA ASP A 35 7.31 -6.46 -0.79
C ASP A 35 8.76 -6.55 -1.30
N GLY A 36 9.45 -5.41 -1.46
CA GLY A 36 10.86 -5.37 -1.86
C GLY A 36 11.12 -6.03 -3.22
N GLN A 37 10.06 -6.40 -3.94
CA GLN A 37 10.13 -7.00 -5.26
C GLN A 37 10.52 -5.92 -6.26
N PRO A 38 11.40 -6.25 -7.22
CA PRO A 38 11.79 -5.30 -8.24
C PRO A 38 10.62 -5.00 -9.18
N ALA A 39 10.28 -3.72 -9.31
CA ALA A 39 9.36 -3.17 -10.33
C ALA A 39 9.97 -3.20 -11.74
N GLY A 40 11.30 -3.38 -11.82
CA GLY A 40 12.13 -3.24 -13.00
C GLY A 40 13.62 -3.07 -12.61
N GLU A 41 14.48 -2.69 -13.56
CA GLU A 41 15.89 -2.40 -13.27
C GLU A 41 16.01 -1.24 -12.26
N GLY A 42 16.43 -1.54 -11.03
CA GLY A 42 16.77 -0.56 -10.00
C GLY A 42 15.60 0.04 -9.20
N GLU A 43 14.38 -0.46 -9.38
CA GLU A 43 13.19 0.05 -8.68
C GLU A 43 12.53 -1.04 -7.83
N ALA A 44 12.16 -0.71 -6.60
CA ALA A 44 11.40 -1.58 -5.71
C ALA A 44 9.96 -1.09 -5.51
N GLU A 45 9.06 -1.98 -5.09
CA GLU A 45 7.65 -1.64 -4.82
C GLU A 45 7.21 -1.87 -3.36
N VAL A 46 6.17 -1.13 -2.97
CA VAL A 46 5.34 -1.40 -1.80
C VAL A 46 3.95 -1.78 -2.28
N LEU A 47 3.45 -2.94 -1.82
CA LEU A 47 2.12 -3.40 -2.19
C LEU A 47 1.06 -2.81 -1.26
N LEU A 48 -0.01 -2.31 -1.87
CA LEU A 48 -1.30 -2.08 -1.22
C LEU A 48 -2.26 -3.21 -1.57
N GLN A 49 -2.91 -3.79 -0.57
CA GLN A 49 -3.95 -4.80 -0.76
C GLN A 49 -5.24 -4.37 -0.11
N ILE A 50 -6.34 -4.45 -0.86
CA ILE A 50 -7.71 -4.31 -0.33
C ILE A 50 -8.37 -5.68 -0.33
N THR A 51 -8.79 -6.15 0.83
CA THR A 51 -9.54 -7.40 1.01
C THR A 51 -10.97 -7.08 1.41
N VAL A 52 -11.97 -7.63 0.72
CA VAL A 52 -13.41 -7.53 1.05
C VAL A 52 -13.93 -8.93 1.34
N ASP A 53 -14.59 -9.15 2.47
CA ASP A 53 -15.16 -10.44 2.88
C ASP A 53 -14.19 -11.64 2.72
N LYS A 54 -12.91 -11.43 3.06
CA LYS A 54 -11.79 -12.39 2.96
C LYS A 54 -11.29 -12.67 1.54
N THR A 55 -11.86 -12.04 0.52
CA THR A 55 -11.40 -12.11 -0.87
C THR A 55 -10.46 -10.94 -1.16
N LEU A 56 -9.31 -11.19 -1.78
CA LEU A 56 -8.46 -10.11 -2.30
C LEU A 56 -9.22 -9.41 -3.44
N ALA A 57 -9.64 -8.16 -3.19
CA ALA A 57 -10.49 -7.40 -4.09
C ALA A 57 -9.71 -6.44 -4.98
N ALA A 58 -8.51 -6.00 -4.54
CA ALA A 58 -7.56 -5.28 -5.36
C ALA A 58 -6.14 -5.39 -4.77
N GLN A 59 -5.14 -5.34 -5.64
CA GLN A 59 -3.73 -5.24 -5.25
C GLN A 59 -2.99 -4.30 -6.19
N LEU A 60 -2.19 -3.40 -5.63
CA LEU A 60 -1.38 -2.47 -6.41
C LEU A 60 0.03 -2.36 -5.85
N GLY A 61 1.03 -2.54 -6.70
CA GLY A 61 2.41 -2.14 -6.42
C GLY A 61 2.60 -0.65 -6.68
N ILE A 62 3.13 0.05 -5.69
CA ILE A 62 3.55 1.45 -5.82
C ILE A 62 5.07 1.48 -5.80
N THR A 63 5.65 2.03 -6.85
CA THR A 63 7.10 2.19 -6.94
C THR A 63 7.60 3.16 -5.87
N THR A 64 8.83 2.95 -5.42
CA THR A 64 9.57 3.91 -4.59
C THR A 64 9.67 5.30 -5.21
N THR A 65 9.58 5.44 -6.54
CA THR A 65 9.53 6.75 -7.21
C THR A 65 8.25 7.52 -6.89
N ASP A 66 7.10 6.83 -6.90
CA ASP A 66 5.78 7.46 -6.69
C ASP A 66 5.37 7.56 -5.21
N LEU A 67 5.85 6.63 -4.38
CA LEU A 67 5.45 6.50 -2.99
C LEU A 67 5.67 7.78 -2.14
N PRO A 68 6.74 8.58 -2.32
CA PRO A 68 6.90 9.88 -1.67
C PRO A 68 5.74 10.85 -1.97
N GLY A 69 5.19 10.81 -3.19
CA GLY A 69 4.04 11.60 -3.61
C GLY A 69 2.80 11.27 -2.78
N LEU A 70 2.47 9.98 -2.67
CA LEU A 70 1.37 9.47 -1.84
C LEU A 70 1.54 9.84 -0.36
N ILE A 71 2.73 9.60 0.21
CA ILE A 71 3.01 9.92 1.62
C ILE A 71 2.85 11.43 1.88
N GLY A 72 3.36 12.25 0.97
CA GLY A 72 3.22 13.70 1.05
C GLY A 72 1.75 14.14 0.95
N ALA A 73 0.97 13.50 0.08
CA ALA A 73 -0.44 13.77 -0.09
C ALA A 73 -1.28 13.39 1.12
N LEU A 74 -1.02 12.22 1.71
CA LEU A 74 -1.60 11.81 2.99
C LEU A 74 -1.23 12.78 4.10
N THR A 75 0.02 13.20 4.20
CA THR A 75 0.49 14.08 5.29
C THR A 75 -0.11 15.48 5.18
N ALA A 76 -0.10 16.05 3.96
CA ALA A 76 -0.59 17.40 3.67
C ALA A 76 -2.12 17.48 3.50
N ARG A 77 -2.83 16.35 3.60
CA ARG A 77 -4.28 16.25 3.41
C ARG A 77 -4.74 16.84 2.07
N ARG A 78 -4.10 16.40 0.97
CA ARG A 78 -4.41 16.83 -0.40
C ARG A 78 -4.70 15.63 -1.30
N PRO A 79 -5.59 15.75 -2.30
CA PRO A 79 -5.78 14.71 -3.29
C PRO A 79 -4.48 14.37 -4.02
N TRP A 80 -4.38 13.14 -4.50
CA TRP A 80 -3.26 12.65 -5.28
C TRP A 80 -3.67 11.44 -6.10
N GLU A 81 -3.07 11.30 -7.27
CA GLU A 81 -3.32 10.21 -8.20
C GLU A 81 -1.99 9.72 -8.79
N THR A 82 -1.91 8.43 -9.09
CA THR A 82 -0.87 7.88 -9.98
C THR A 82 -1.48 6.77 -10.84
N SER A 83 -0.83 6.51 -11.97
CA SER A 83 -1.10 5.37 -12.84
C SER A 83 0.16 4.51 -12.94
N THR A 84 0.01 3.19 -12.77
CA THR A 84 1.11 2.25 -12.96
C THR A 84 1.27 1.87 -14.43
N VAL A 85 2.41 1.27 -14.77
CA VAL A 85 2.73 0.76 -16.11
C VAL A 85 1.76 -0.35 -16.56
N LEU A 86 1.07 -0.99 -15.61
CA LEU A 86 0.12 -2.08 -15.84
C LEU A 86 -1.35 -1.61 -15.84
N ASP A 87 -1.61 -0.40 -16.32
CA ASP A 87 -2.96 0.18 -16.50
C ASP A 87 -3.83 0.18 -15.22
N SER A 88 -3.19 0.34 -14.06
CA SER A 88 -3.87 0.49 -12.78
C SER A 88 -3.72 1.91 -12.27
N LEU A 89 -4.79 2.46 -11.71
CA LEU A 89 -4.85 3.81 -11.15
C LEU A 89 -5.03 3.73 -9.64
N LEU A 90 -4.32 4.56 -8.89
CA LEU A 90 -4.57 4.79 -7.48
C LEU A 90 -4.96 6.25 -7.26
N ASP A 91 -6.17 6.46 -6.73
CA ASP A 91 -6.64 7.75 -6.28
C ASP A 91 -6.69 7.83 -4.76
N LEU A 92 -6.15 8.92 -4.24
CA LEU A 92 -6.32 9.38 -2.88
C LEU A 92 -7.23 10.63 -2.90
N THR A 93 -8.38 10.54 -2.25
CA THR A 93 -9.31 11.67 -2.13
C THR A 93 -9.80 11.86 -0.69
N TYR A 94 -10.35 13.05 -0.43
CA TYR A 94 -10.88 13.48 0.86
C TYR A 94 -12.34 13.87 0.66
N PRO A 95 -13.27 12.90 0.67
CA PRO A 95 -14.67 13.17 0.36
C PRO A 95 -15.33 14.09 1.40
N ASP A 96 -14.78 14.13 2.61
CA ASP A 96 -15.21 14.94 3.74
C ASP A 96 -14.03 15.19 4.70
N ASP A 97 -14.28 15.85 5.83
CA ASP A 97 -13.27 16.09 6.89
C ASP A 97 -13.02 14.91 7.82
N ALA A 98 -13.84 13.86 7.71
CA ALA A 98 -13.81 12.73 8.64
C ALA A 98 -13.18 11.49 8.02
N SER A 99 -12.87 11.50 6.72
CA SER A 99 -12.40 10.32 6.01
C SER A 99 -11.43 10.58 4.88
N VAL A 100 -10.65 9.54 4.61
CA VAL A 100 -9.76 9.41 3.46
C VAL A 100 -10.29 8.27 2.62
N LEU A 101 -10.40 8.47 1.31
CA LEU A 101 -10.77 7.42 0.38
C LEU A 101 -9.55 7.06 -0.47
N LEU A 102 -9.19 5.78 -0.44
CA LEU A 102 -8.28 5.18 -1.40
C LEU A 102 -9.11 4.38 -2.40
N LEU A 103 -8.89 4.62 -3.69
CA LEU A 103 -9.54 3.91 -4.77
C LEU A 103 -8.46 3.32 -5.67
N ILE A 104 -8.49 2.00 -5.85
CA ILE A 104 -7.68 1.29 -6.84
C ILE A 104 -8.60 0.96 -8.00
N THR A 105 -8.21 1.36 -9.21
CA THR A 105 -8.89 0.96 -10.44
C THR A 105 -7.94 0.12 -11.27
N GLU A 106 -8.31 -1.13 -11.54
CA GLU A 106 -7.54 -2.08 -12.36
C GLU A 106 -8.22 -2.24 -13.72
N THR A 107 -7.43 -2.19 -14.80
CA THR A 107 -7.95 -2.54 -16.13
C THR A 107 -7.90 -4.06 -16.30
N VAL A 108 -9.07 -4.68 -16.40
CA VAL A 108 -9.21 -6.11 -16.65
C VAL A 108 -9.27 -6.33 -18.16
N TRP A 109 -8.30 -7.10 -18.66
CA TRP A 109 -8.17 -7.47 -20.07
C TRP A 109 -8.78 -8.85 -20.31
N GLU A 110 -9.91 -8.94 -21.02
CA GLU A 110 -10.57 -10.19 -21.38
C GLU A 110 -10.73 -10.29 -22.91
N ASP A 111 -9.92 -11.16 -23.54
CA ASP A 111 -9.88 -11.42 -24.98
C ASP A 111 -9.78 -10.16 -25.87
N ARG A 112 -10.93 -9.53 -26.19
CA ARG A 112 -11.07 -8.37 -27.08
C ARG A 112 -11.74 -7.17 -26.42
N ASP A 113 -12.19 -7.32 -25.18
CA ASP A 113 -12.81 -6.25 -24.40
C ASP A 113 -11.92 -5.95 -23.19
N ASN A 114 -11.87 -4.67 -22.83
CA ASN A 114 -11.27 -4.22 -21.59
C ASN A 114 -12.29 -3.44 -20.79
N HIS A 115 -12.31 -3.66 -19.47
CA HIS A 115 -13.16 -2.91 -18.57
C HIS A 115 -12.40 -2.56 -17.29
N ALA A 116 -12.74 -1.41 -16.72
CA ALA A 116 -12.16 -0.96 -15.47
C ALA A 116 -12.95 -1.52 -14.29
N VAL A 117 -12.25 -2.13 -13.34
CA VAL A 117 -12.79 -2.58 -12.05
C VAL A 117 -12.23 -1.68 -10.96
N SER A 118 -13.11 -1.08 -10.18
CA SER A 118 -12.77 -0.11 -9.14
C SER A 118 -13.08 -0.66 -7.76
N THR A 119 -12.08 -0.74 -6.91
CA THR A 119 -12.18 -1.19 -5.51
C THR A 119 -11.69 -0.07 -4.60
N SER A 120 -12.52 0.34 -3.64
CA SER A 120 -12.19 1.44 -2.73
C SER A 120 -12.25 1.02 -1.27
N ILE A 121 -11.45 1.70 -0.44
CA ILE A 121 -11.56 1.64 1.02
C ILE A 121 -11.64 3.05 1.59
N ARG A 122 -12.60 3.27 2.47
CA ARG A 122 -12.75 4.52 3.22
C ARG A 122 -12.14 4.35 4.62
N LEU A 123 -11.06 5.05 4.88
CA LEU A 123 -10.40 5.09 6.18
C LEU A 123 -10.95 6.26 7.01
N PRO A 124 -11.10 6.11 8.34
CA PRO A 124 -11.29 7.25 9.21
C PRO A 124 -10.10 8.22 9.11
N GLU A 125 -10.34 9.52 9.23
CA GLU A 125 -9.29 10.55 9.18
C GLU A 125 -8.18 10.29 10.22
N GLN A 126 -8.50 9.67 11.37
CA GLN A 126 -7.52 9.31 12.39
C GLN A 126 -6.50 8.28 11.90
N GLN A 127 -6.81 7.52 10.84
CA GLN A 127 -5.91 6.52 10.24
C GLN A 127 -5.02 7.09 9.13
N ARG A 128 -5.24 8.34 8.70
CA ARG A 128 -4.43 8.97 7.64
C ARG A 128 -2.94 9.02 7.96
N LEU A 129 -2.58 9.57 9.12
CA LEU A 129 -1.18 9.68 9.54
C LEU A 129 -0.56 8.32 9.92
N PRO A 130 -1.28 7.40 10.60
CA PRO A 130 -0.83 6.01 10.75
C PRO A 130 -0.50 5.33 9.41
N LEU A 131 -1.36 5.49 8.40
CA LEU A 131 -1.10 4.97 7.06
C LEU A 131 0.13 5.63 6.42
N ALA A 132 0.24 6.96 6.46
CA ALA A 132 1.41 7.67 5.92
C ALA A 132 2.72 7.21 6.58
N SER A 133 2.70 6.97 7.89
CA SER A 133 3.83 6.44 8.64
C SER A 133 4.16 5.00 8.25
N ALA A 134 3.16 4.15 8.05
CA ALA A 134 3.34 2.79 7.57
C ALA A 134 3.97 2.75 6.17
N LEU A 135 3.47 3.58 5.25
CA LEU A 135 4.02 3.73 3.91
C LEU A 135 5.45 4.26 3.94
N ARG A 136 5.78 5.19 4.85
CA ARG A 136 7.17 5.65 5.02
C ARG A 136 8.10 4.51 5.44
N ARG A 137 7.71 3.70 6.43
CA ARG A 137 8.52 2.54 6.85
C ARG A 137 8.66 1.52 5.73
N ALA A 138 7.58 1.26 4.99
CA ALA A 138 7.61 0.35 3.85
C ALA A 138 8.51 0.88 2.73
N TYR A 139 8.45 2.19 2.46
CA TYR A 139 9.33 2.89 1.52
C TYR A 139 10.80 2.75 1.91
N ASP A 140 11.15 3.02 3.18
CA ASP A 140 12.53 2.93 3.66
C ASP A 140 13.11 1.52 3.47
N VAL A 141 12.26 0.50 3.56
CA VAL A 141 12.65 -0.89 3.33
C VAL A 141 12.72 -1.23 1.86
N ALA A 142 11.73 -0.85 1.05
CA ALA A 142 11.74 -1.03 -0.40
C ALA A 142 13.01 -0.42 -1.02
N ARG A 143 13.38 0.80 -0.60
CA ARG A 143 14.63 1.48 -0.99
C ARG A 143 15.90 0.70 -0.66
N GLY A 144 15.87 -0.20 0.33
CA GLY A 144 17.00 -1.07 0.67
C GLY A 144 17.23 -2.21 -0.32
N TRP A 145 16.29 -2.46 -1.24
CA TRP A 145 16.37 -3.48 -2.28
C TRP A 145 16.79 -2.92 -3.64
N GLU A 146 17.02 -1.61 -3.73
CA GLU A 146 17.49 -0.96 -4.94
C GLU A 146 19.02 -0.95 -4.96
N ASP A 147 19.60 -1.31 -6.11
CA ASP A 147 21.05 -1.39 -6.35
C ASP A 147 21.70 -0.02 -6.62
#